data_AF-A0A060CGL0-F1
#
_entry.id   AF-A0A060CGL0-F1
#
_cell.length_a   1.000
_cell.length_b   1.000
_cell.length_c   1.000
_cell.angle_alpha   90.00
_cell.angle_beta   90.00
_cell.angle_gamma   90.00
#
_symmetry.space_group_name_H-M   'P 1'
#
loop_
_entity.id
_entity.type
_entity.pdbx_description
1 polymer ?
#
loop_
_entity_poly.entity_id
_entity_poly.type
_entity_poly.pdbx_seq_one_letter_code
_entity_poly.pdbx_strand_id
1 'polypeptide(L)' 'NDNVKFTGKVESVDELAEIVGSSKALLFPGVDDFGIVSVEALSAGTPVIAYKDGGPMDYVKTGRQW' A
#
# COMPACT_ATOMS: atom_id res chain seq x y z
N ASN A 1 18.19 -13.16 -8.30
CA ASN A 1 16.95 -13.59 -7.61
C ASN A 1 15.88 -12.68 -8.16
N ASP A 2 15.05 -13.22 -9.04
CA ASP A 2 14.28 -12.43 -10.01
C ASP A 2 12.93 -11.97 -9.43
N ASN A 3 12.69 -12.28 -8.15
CA ASN A 3 11.46 -11.97 -7.43
C ASN A 3 11.46 -10.60 -6.73
N VAL A 4 12.60 -9.90 -6.68
CA VAL A 4 12.75 -8.64 -5.95
C VAL A 4 13.28 -7.57 -6.88
N LYS A 5 12.54 -6.45 -6.96
CA LYS A 5 12.95 -5.24 -7.67
C LYS A 5 12.97 -4.08 -6.69
N PHE A 6 14.12 -3.42 -6.56
CA PHE A 6 14.23 -2.15 -5.86
C PHE A 6 14.09 -1.03 -6.88
N THR A 7 13.05 -0.21 -6.75
CA THR A 7 12.80 0.93 -7.66
C THR A 7 13.64 2.16 -7.31
N GLY A 8 14.17 2.22 -6.08
CA GLY A 8 14.76 3.44 -5.55
C GLY A 8 13.70 4.51 -5.31
N LYS A 9 14.09 5.79 -5.32
CA LYS A 9 13.15 6.90 -5.24
C LYS A 9 12.48 7.08 -6.59
N VAL A 10 11.16 6.92 -6.63
CA VAL A 10 10.33 7.22 -7.79
C VAL A 10 10.03 8.72 -7.77
N GLU A 11 10.49 9.45 -8.78
CA GLU A 11 10.36 10.92 -8.84
C GLU A 11 9.04 11.37 -9.47
N SER A 12 8.42 10.52 -10.30
CA SER A 12 7.15 10.82 -10.97
C SER A 12 5.96 10.28 -10.16
N VAL A 13 4.98 11.14 -9.89
CA VAL A 13 3.73 10.74 -9.24
C VAL A 13 2.96 9.75 -10.11
N ASP A 14 2.95 9.94 -11.42
CA ASP A 14 2.25 9.04 -12.36
C ASP A 14 2.88 7.65 -12.37
N GLU A 15 4.22 7.58 -12.32
CA GLU A 15 4.95 6.30 -12.25
C GLU A 15 4.66 5.58 -10.92
N LEU A 16 4.66 6.33 -9.80
CA LEU A 16 4.31 5.76 -8.50
C LEU A 16 2.87 5.22 -8.49
N ALA A 17 1.93 5.97 -9.04
CA ALA A 17 0.54 5.57 -9.13
C ALA A 17 0.36 4.33 -10.01
N GLU A 18 1.08 4.22 -11.13
CA GLU A 18 1.07 3.03 -11.99
C GLU A 18 1.64 1.80 -11.26
N ILE A 19 2.77 1.96 -10.56
CA ILE A 19 3.39 0.87 -9.78
C ILE A 19 2.43 0.40 -8.68
N VAL A 20 1.87 1.33 -7.90
CA VAL A 20 0.97 0.99 -6.80
C VAL A 20 -0.31 0.37 -7.37
N GLY A 21 -1.01 1.04 -8.29
CA GLY A 21 -2.29 0.61 -8.84
C GLY A 21 -2.25 -0.70 -9.64
N SER A 22 -1.09 -1.06 -10.21
CA SER A 22 -0.89 -2.36 -10.88
C SER A 22 -0.43 -3.47 -9.93
N SER A 23 -0.10 -3.15 -8.68
CA SER A 23 0.33 -4.14 -7.69
C SER A 23 -0.84 -4.98 -7.18
N LYS A 24 -0.56 -6.25 -6.85
CA LYS A 24 -1.57 -7.16 -6.29
C LYS A 24 -2.01 -6.77 -4.87
N ALA A 25 -1.09 -6.22 -4.09
CA ALA A 25 -1.33 -5.71 -2.75
C ALA A 25 -0.15 -4.84 -2.29
N LEU A 26 -0.43 -3.89 -1.41
CA LEU A 26 0.56 -3.25 -0.54
C LEU A 26 0.71 -4.08 0.73
N LEU A 27 1.95 -4.45 1.06
CA LEU A 27 2.30 -4.96 2.39
C LEU A 27 2.79 -3.79 3.25
N PHE A 28 2.06 -3.50 4.33
CA PHE A 28 2.38 -2.41 5.25
C PHE A 28 2.70 -2.98 6.64
N PRO A 29 3.96 -3.38 6.90
CA PRO A 29 4.36 -3.98 8.17
C PRO A 29 4.66 -2.94 9.28
N GLY A 30 4.67 -1.64 8.94
CA GLY A 30 5.00 -0.56 9.86
C GLY A 30 3.84 -0.20 10.79
N VAL A 31 4.19 0.39 11.93
CA VAL A 31 3.24 1.10 12.81
C VAL A 31 3.46 2.58 12.56
N ASP A 32 2.46 3.23 11.98
CA ASP A 32 2.43 4.67 11.70
C ASP A 32 1.10 5.23 12.19
N ASP A 33 1.10 6.48 12.64
CA ASP A 33 -0.09 7.11 13.24
C ASP A 33 -1.26 7.16 12.27
N PHE A 34 -1.00 7.39 10.97
CA PHE A 34 -2.05 7.40 9.95
C PHE A 34 -1.83 6.36 8.87
N GLY A 35 -0.61 6.24 8.36
CA GLY A 35 -0.27 5.30 7.28
C GLY A 35 -0.76 5.79 5.91
N ILE A 36 -0.42 7.02 5.52
CA ILE A 36 -0.91 7.65 4.27
C ILE A 36 -0.74 6.75 3.03
N VAL A 37 0.35 6.00 2.96
CA VAL A 37 0.63 5.05 1.86
C VAL A 37 -0.43 3.96 1.73
N SER A 38 -1.05 3.54 2.84
CA SER A 38 -2.15 2.57 2.82
C SER A 38 -3.42 3.21 2.23
N VAL A 39 -3.68 4.49 2.52
CA VAL A 39 -4.81 5.23 1.93
C VAL A 39 -4.60 5.45 0.43
N GLU A 40 -3.39 5.82 0.02
CA GLU A 40 -3.03 5.96 -1.40
C GLU A 40 -3.23 4.64 -2.15
N ALA A 41 -2.73 3.52 -1.61
CA ALA A 41 -2.93 2.19 -2.19
C ALA A 41 -4.41 1.82 -2.31
N LEU A 42 -5.20 2.01 -1.25
CA LEU A 42 -6.65 1.77 -1.31
C LEU A 42 -7.35 2.65 -2.36
N SER A 43 -6.95 3.92 -2.48
CA SER A 43 -7.51 4.85 -3.48
C SER A 43 -7.20 4.43 -4.92
N ALA A 44 -6.05 3.79 -5.13
CA ALA A 44 -5.64 3.20 -6.41
C ALA A 44 -6.27 1.81 -6.67
N GLY A 45 -7.18 1.33 -5.80
CA GLY A 45 -7.80 0.01 -5.91
C GLY A 45 -6.88 -1.14 -5.49
N THR A 46 -5.75 -0.85 -4.85
CA THR A 46 -4.77 -1.84 -4.40
C THR A 46 -5.12 -2.34 -3.01
N PRO A 47 -5.32 -3.65 -2.81
CA PRO A 47 -5.51 -4.24 -1.48
C PRO A 47 -4.36 -3.90 -0.52
N VAL A 48 -4.67 -3.70 0.76
CA VAL A 48 -3.67 -3.46 1.80
C VAL A 48 -3.65 -4.62 2.80
N ILE A 49 -2.46 -5.15 3.06
CA ILE A 49 -2.17 -6.09 4.14
C ILE A 49 -1.34 -5.33 5.17
N ALA A 50 -2.00 -4.82 6.21
CA ALA A 50 -1.36 -4.03 7.25
C ALA A 50 -1.09 -4.86 8.52
N TYR A 51 -0.06 -4.48 9.26
CA TYR A 51 0.09 -4.91 10.65
C TYR A 51 -1.13 -4.43 11.47
N LYS A 52 -1.58 -5.24 12.43
CA LYS A 52 -2.83 -5.01 13.17
C LYS A 52 -2.63 -3.99 14.31
N ASP A 53 -2.11 -2.82 13.98
CA ASP A 53 -1.83 -1.72 14.89
C ASP A 53 -1.68 -0.39 14.11
N GLY A 54 -1.71 0.74 14.80
CA GLY A 54 -1.56 2.08 14.22
C GLY A 54 -2.75 2.51 13.35
N GLY A 55 -2.54 3.56 12.55
CA GLY A 55 -3.55 4.21 11.72
C GLY A 55 -4.34 3.31 10.76
N PRO A 56 -3.74 2.29 10.11
CA PRO A 56 -4.48 1.38 9.24
C PRO A 56 -5.68 0.70 9.90
N MET A 57 -5.70 0.55 11.24
CA MET A 57 -6.82 -0.03 11.97
C MET A 57 -8.12 0.77 11.83
N ASP A 58 -8.05 2.06 11.50
CA ASP A 58 -9.23 2.93 11.39
C ASP A 58 -9.96 2.76 10.06
N TYR A 59 -9.26 2.37 8.98
CA TYR A 59 -9.82 2.35 7.63
C TYR A 59 -9.59 1.06 6.84
N VAL A 60 -8.63 0.21 7.22
CA VAL A 60 -8.44 -1.11 6.59
C VAL A 60 -9.41 -2.11 7.24
N LYS A 61 -10.39 -2.58 6.46
CA LYS A 61 -11.42 -3.52 6.95
C LYS A 61 -11.06 -4.96 6.60
N THR A 62 -10.90 -5.80 7.61
CA THR A 62 -10.62 -7.23 7.43
C THR A 62 -11.76 -7.93 6.67
N GLY A 63 -11.42 -8.66 5.62
CA GLY A 63 -12.34 -9.55 4.90
C GLY A 63 -13.37 -8.87 4.01
N ARG A 64 -13.29 -7.54 3.80
CA ARG A 64 -14.24 -6.83 2.93
C ARG A 64 -13.68 -6.73 1.51
N GLN A 65 -14.31 -7.46 0.59
CA GLN A 65 -14.09 -7.42 -0.86
C GLN A 65 -14.87 -6.22 -1.45
N TRP A 66 -14.29 -5.53 -2.42
CA TRP A 66 -15.00 -4.64 -3.33
C TRP A 66 -15.60 -5.44 -4.49
#